data_AF-A0A352X6U7-F1
#
_entry.id   AF-A0A352X6U7-F1
#
_cell.length_a   1.000
_cell.length_b   1.000
_cell.length_c   1.000
_cell.angle_alpha   90.00
_cell.angle_beta   90.00
_cell.angle_gamma   90.00
#
_symmetry.space_group_name_H-M   'P 1'
#
loop_
_entity.id
_entity.type
_entity.pdbx_description
1 polymer ?
#
loop_
_entity_poly.entity_id
_entity_poly.type
_entity_poly.pdbx_seq_one_letter_code
_entity_poly.pdbx_strand_id
1 'polypeptide(L)'
;MTTEIETNRKSLYETDYLRWIETTLAQLQMRDYSNIDWENLIEEIGDMGRSERRSLKSNLIVIITHLLKWQYQPNFRSGSWKGSIVEHRRRIRESLKESPSL
;
A
#
# COMPACT_ATOMS: atom_id res chain seq x y z
N MET A 1 38.97 -4.69 19.43
CA MET A 1 39.19 -5.56 18.25
C MET A 1 37.85 -5.65 17.54
N THR A 2 37.72 -4.89 16.46
CA THR A 2 36.69 -4.93 15.39
C THR A 2 35.21 -5.03 15.80
N THR A 3 34.60 -3.90 16.15
CA THR A 3 33.13 -3.74 16.25
C THR A 3 32.65 -2.44 15.60
N GLU A 4 33.27 -2.04 14.47
CA GLU A 4 32.97 -0.77 13.80
C GLU A 4 33.19 -0.86 12.28
N ILE A 5 32.55 -1.79 11.53
CA ILE A 5 32.56 -1.70 10.04
C ILE A 5 31.22 -2.02 9.35
N GLU A 6 30.21 -2.65 9.95
CA GLU A 6 28.96 -2.98 9.24
C GLU A 6 27.84 -1.94 9.35
N THR A 7 28.18 -0.65 9.38
CA THR A 7 27.16 0.39 9.32
C THR A 7 27.47 1.30 8.14
N ASN A 8 26.56 1.33 7.17
CA ASN A 8 26.51 2.25 6.02
C ASN A 8 27.07 1.74 4.67
N ARG A 9 26.63 0.56 4.23
CA ARG A 9 26.24 0.43 2.81
C ARG A 9 24.73 0.64 2.76
N LYS A 10 24.28 1.83 2.35
CA LYS A 10 22.86 2.03 2.06
C LYS A 10 22.43 0.94 1.08
N SER A 11 21.43 0.16 1.47
CA SER A 11 20.95 -0.95 0.64
C SER A 11 20.39 -0.40 -0.67
N LEU A 12 20.33 -1.25 -1.71
CA LEU A 12 19.68 -0.86 -2.96
C LEU A 12 18.21 -0.51 -2.71
N TYR A 13 17.58 -1.15 -1.72
CA TYR A 13 16.23 -0.83 -1.22
C TYR A 13 16.09 0.65 -0.80
N GLU A 14 17.04 1.18 -0.03
CA GLU A 14 17.00 2.57 0.46
C GLU A 14 17.41 3.61 -0.59
N THR A 15 18.26 3.23 -1.55
CA THR A 15 18.89 4.18 -2.49
C THR A 15 18.22 4.24 -3.84
N ASP A 16 17.69 3.11 -4.32
CA ASP A 16 17.07 2.98 -5.62
C ASP A 16 16.05 1.81 -5.57
N TYR A 17 14.91 2.10 -4.96
CA TYR A 17 13.84 1.11 -4.72
C TYR A 17 13.37 0.42 -6.01
N LEU A 18 13.26 1.16 -7.13
CA LEU A 18 12.86 0.57 -8.41
C LEU A 18 13.89 -0.47 -8.87
N ARG A 19 15.17 -0.11 -8.82
CA ARG A 19 16.24 -1.03 -9.18
C ARG A 19 16.34 -2.22 -8.24
N TRP A 20 16.04 -2.04 -6.95
CA TRP A 20 15.93 -3.14 -5.99
C TRP A 20 14.83 -4.13 -6.36
N ILE A 21 13.63 -3.65 -6.75
CA ILE A 21 12.55 -4.51 -7.24
C ILE A 21 13.00 -5.29 -8.49
N GLU A 22 13.53 -4.60 -9.49
CA GLU A 22 13.96 -5.23 -10.75
C GLU A 22 15.03 -6.31 -10.51
N THR A 23 16.00 -6.01 -9.63
CA THR A 23 17.06 -6.94 -9.26
C THR A 23 16.50 -8.16 -8.52
N THR A 24 15.62 -7.94 -7.55
CA THR A 24 14.98 -9.01 -6.76
C THR A 24 14.12 -9.91 -7.64
N LEU A 25 13.38 -9.32 -8.60
CA LEU A 25 12.61 -10.09 -9.59
C LEU A 25 13.50 -10.94 -10.49
N ALA A 26 14.61 -10.39 -10.99
CA ALA A 26 15.55 -11.14 -11.82
C ALA A 26 16.16 -12.32 -11.05
N GLN A 27 16.55 -12.12 -9.79
CA GLN A 27 17.08 -13.19 -8.92
C GLN A 27 16.04 -14.30 -8.69
N LEU A 28 14.79 -13.94 -8.41
CA LEU A 28 13.69 -14.89 -8.25
C LEU A 28 13.44 -15.70 -9.53
N GLN A 29 13.44 -15.05 -10.70
CA GLN A 29 13.27 -15.72 -12.00
C GLN A 29 14.42 -16.69 -12.31
N MET A 30 15.65 -16.31 -11.96
CA MET A 30 16.84 -17.14 -12.15
C MET A 30 17.01 -18.21 -11.05
N ARG A 31 16.13 -18.22 -10.04
CA ARG A 31 16.22 -19.09 -8.84
C ARG A 31 17.52 -18.92 -8.07
N ASP A 32 18.11 -17.72 -8.13
CA ASP A 32 19.32 -17.36 -7.40
C ASP A 32 18.98 -16.92 -5.97
N TYR A 33 18.56 -17.88 -5.15
CA TYR A 33 18.08 -17.63 -3.78
C TYR A 33 19.19 -17.15 -2.82
N SER A 34 20.45 -17.36 -3.18
CA SER A 34 21.61 -17.01 -2.37
C SER A 34 21.83 -15.51 -2.28
N ASN A 35 21.39 -14.76 -3.30
CA ASN A 35 21.61 -13.32 -3.41
C ASN A 35 20.36 -12.48 -3.14
N ILE A 36 19.24 -13.12 -2.78
CA ILE A 36 17.99 -12.41 -2.46
C ILE A 36 18.12 -11.72 -1.11
N ASP A 37 17.73 -10.45 -1.11
CA ASP A 37 17.55 -9.64 0.09
C ASP A 37 16.22 -10.00 0.78
N TRP A 38 16.25 -11.12 1.53
CA TRP A 38 15.05 -11.70 2.14
C TRP A 38 14.40 -10.80 3.20
N GLU A 39 15.19 -10.02 3.93
CA GLU A 39 14.68 -9.13 4.98
C GLU A 39 13.77 -8.06 4.37
N ASN A 40 14.29 -7.29 3.41
CA ASN A 40 13.50 -6.25 2.73
C ASN A 40 12.35 -6.84 1.91
N LEU A 41 12.51 -8.03 1.30
CA LEU A 41 11.44 -8.67 0.53
C LEU A 41 10.27 -9.11 1.42
N ILE A 42 10.54 -9.72 2.58
CA ILE A 42 9.50 -10.16 3.51
C ILE A 42 8.78 -8.95 4.11
N GLU A 43 9.52 -7.91 4.49
CA GLU A 43 8.95 -6.65 4.98
C GLU A 43 8.01 -6.04 3.94
N GLU A 44 8.45 -5.89 2.70
CA GLU A 44 7.68 -5.29 1.60
C GLU A 44 6.37 -6.06 1.33
N ILE A 45 6.42 -7.39 1.26
CA ILE A 45 5.23 -8.24 1.09
C ILE A 45 4.29 -8.08 2.30
N GLY A 46 4.84 -8.03 3.52
CA GLY A 46 4.07 -7.82 4.74
C GLY A 46 3.41 -6.45 4.80
N ASP A 47 4.09 -5.41 4.31
CA ASP A 47 3.59 -4.04 4.28
C ASP A 47 2.55 -3.82 3.20
N MET A 48 2.66 -4.48 2.04
CA MET A 48 1.65 -4.42 0.98
C MET A 48 0.27 -4.87 1.50
N GLY A 49 0.20 -5.94 2.30
CA GLY A 49 -1.05 -6.35 2.94
C GLY A 49 -1.59 -5.33 3.95
N ARG A 50 -0.70 -4.63 4.67
CA ARG A 50 -1.08 -3.58 5.64
C ARG A 50 -1.55 -2.31 4.96
N SER A 51 -0.90 -1.89 3.88
CA SER A 51 -1.22 -0.67 3.13
C SER A 51 -2.58 -0.79 2.47
N GLU A 52 -2.90 -1.92 1.83
CA GLU A 52 -4.20 -2.19 1.23
C GLU A 52 -5.33 -2.15 2.28
N ARG A 53 -5.13 -2.78 3.45
CA ARG A 53 -6.10 -2.70 4.56
C ARG A 53 -6.30 -1.28 5.09
N ARG A 54 -5.22 -0.50 5.22
CA ARG A 54 -5.30 0.92 5.63
C ARG A 54 -6.03 1.76 4.58
N SER A 55 -5.80 1.51 3.30
CA SER A 55 -6.50 2.16 2.20
C SER A 55 -8.00 1.85 2.24
N LEU A 56 -8.38 0.59 2.39
CA LEU A 56 -9.78 0.16 2.53
C LEU A 56 -10.47 0.86 3.71
N LYS A 57 -9.84 0.83 4.89
CA LYS A 57 -10.33 1.53 6.09
C LYS A 57 -10.53 3.03 5.83
N SER A 58 -9.57 3.69 5.17
CA SER A 58 -9.65 5.12 4.89
C SER A 58 -10.79 5.45 3.93
N ASN A 59 -10.96 4.68 2.86
CA ASN A 59 -12.08 4.84 1.93
C ASN A 59 -13.44 4.67 2.65
N LEU A 60 -13.56 3.67 3.53
CA LEU A 60 -14.78 3.44 4.33
C LEU A 60 -15.10 4.63 5.24
N ILE A 61 -14.11 5.15 5.97
CA ILE A 61 -14.28 6.33 6.84
C ILE A 61 -14.83 7.50 6.04
N VAL A 62 -14.29 7.77 4.86
CA VAL A 62 -14.74 8.88 4.01
C VAL A 62 -16.19 8.67 3.54
N ILE A 63 -16.54 7.45 3.10
CA ILE A 63 -17.91 7.13 2.68
C ILE A 63 -18.89 7.33 3.83
N ILE A 64 -18.62 6.72 4.99
CA ILE A 64 -19.50 6.81 6.16
C ILE A 64 -19.67 8.26 6.58
N THR A 65 -18.58 9.03 6.64
CA THR A 65 -18.63 10.45 6.99
C THR A 65 -19.52 11.24 6.04
N HIS A 66 -19.37 11.05 4.72
CA HIS A 66 -20.19 11.77 3.73
C HIS A 66 -21.64 11.29 3.71
N LEU A 67 -21.91 10.00 3.95
CA LEU A 67 -23.28 9.49 4.06
C LEU A 67 -23.99 10.07 5.30
N LEU A 68 -23.30 10.18 6.44
CA LEU A 68 -23.84 10.83 7.63
C LEU A 68 -24.13 12.31 7.37
N LYS A 69 -23.17 13.05 6.79
CA LYS A 69 -23.40 14.44 6.37
C LYS A 69 -24.57 14.55 5.40
N TRP A 70 -24.68 13.63 4.45
CA TRP A 70 -25.78 13.59 3.48
C TRP A 70 -27.13 13.39 4.16
N GLN A 71 -27.22 12.46 5.12
CA GLN A 71 -28.46 12.15 5.83
C GLN A 71 -28.90 13.30 6.74
N TYR A 72 -27.98 13.85 7.54
CA TYR A 72 -28.31 14.78 8.61
C TYR A 72 -28.13 16.26 8.27
N GLN A 73 -27.50 16.59 7.13
CA GLN A 73 -27.28 17.97 6.69
C GLN A 73 -27.82 18.20 5.26
N PRO A 74 -29.14 18.05 5.04
CA PRO A 74 -29.74 18.11 3.71
C PRO A 74 -29.49 19.44 2.99
N ASN A 75 -29.44 20.55 3.73
CA ASN A 75 -29.21 21.89 3.20
C ASN A 75 -27.76 22.12 2.72
N PHE A 76 -26.82 21.27 3.11
CA PHE A 76 -25.39 21.38 2.76
C PHE A 76 -24.94 20.32 1.75
N ARG A 77 -25.88 19.53 1.22
CA ARG A 77 -25.59 18.54 0.19
C ARG A 77 -24.99 19.24 -1.04
N SER A 78 -23.85 18.74 -1.48
CA SER A 78 -23.13 19.29 -2.62
C SER A 78 -22.75 18.20 -3.61
N GLY A 79 -22.50 18.62 -4.85
CA GLY A 79 -21.94 17.73 -5.89
C GLY A 79 -20.59 17.13 -5.45
N SER A 80 -19.79 17.89 -4.72
CA SER A 80 -18.51 17.41 -4.16
C SER A 80 -18.70 16.23 -3.21
N TRP A 81 -19.63 16.32 -2.26
CA TRP A 81 -19.91 15.21 -1.33
C TRP A 81 -20.40 13.96 -2.06
N LYS A 82 -21.29 14.13 -3.04
CA LYS A 82 -21.76 13.03 -3.88
C LYS A 82 -20.60 12.41 -4.66
N GLY A 83 -19.72 13.24 -5.23
CA GLY A 83 -18.52 12.82 -5.94
C GLY A 83 -17.60 11.99 -5.05
N SER A 84 -17.31 12.44 -3.83
CA SER A 84 -16.50 11.67 -2.87
C SER A 84 -17.13 10.31 -2.55
N ILE A 85 -18.44 10.24 -2.32
CA ILE A 85 -19.13 8.95 -2.08
C ILE A 85 -18.95 8.01 -3.29
N VAL A 86 -19.15 8.50 -4.50
CA VAL A 86 -19.03 7.69 -5.72
C VAL A 86 -17.60 7.20 -5.90
N GLU A 87 -16.62 8.09 -5.80
CA GLU A 87 -15.21 7.77 -6.02
C GLU A 87 -14.69 6.76 -4.99
N HIS A 88 -14.94 6.98 -3.70
CA HIS A 88 -14.47 6.05 -2.68
C HIS A 88 -15.18 4.69 -2.76
N ARG A 89 -16.46 4.65 -3.17
CA ARG A 89 -17.15 3.38 -3.46
C ARG A 89 -16.56 2.65 -4.67
N ARG A 90 -16.08 3.38 -5.69
CA ARG A 90 -15.39 2.79 -6.83
C ARG A 90 -14.07 2.16 -6.38
N ARG A 91 -13.23 2.91 -5.64
CA ARG A 91 -11.96 2.42 -5.10
C ARG A 91 -12.11 1.14 -4.27
N ILE A 92 -13.08 1.10 -3.36
CA ILE A 92 -13.34 -0.12 -2.55
C ILE A 92 -13.70 -1.31 -3.45
N ARG A 93 -14.54 -1.11 -4.46
CA ARG A 93 -14.92 -2.21 -5.36
C ARG A 93 -13.75 -2.71 -6.19
N GLU A 94 -12.85 -1.82 -6.62
CA GLU A 94 -11.63 -2.19 -7.34
C GLU A 94 -10.68 -2.97 -6.43
N SER A 95 -10.38 -2.46 -5.23
CA SER A 95 -9.54 -3.18 -4.27
C SER A 95 -10.08 -4.57 -3.91
N LEU A 96 -11.40 -4.70 -3.68
CA LEU A 96 -12.02 -6.01 -3.39
C LEU A 96 -12.08 -6.93 -4.62
N LYS A 97 -12.04 -6.39 -5.84
CA LYS A 97 -11.96 -7.20 -7.06
C LYS A 97 -10.56 -7.79 -7.24
N GLU A 98 -9.53 -7.01 -6.93
CA GLU A 98 -8.13 -7.42 -7.02
C GLU A 98 -7.71 -8.32 -5.85
N SER A 99 -8.22 -8.05 -4.65
CA SER A 99 -8.01 -8.88 -3.46
C SER A 99 -9.33 -9.12 -2.72
N PRO A 100 -10.07 -10.19 -3.07
CA PRO A 100 -11.34 -10.54 -2.43
C PRO A 100 -11.25 -10.85 -0.93
N SER A 101 -10.03 -11.09 -0.42
CA SER A 101 -9.75 -11.38 0.99
C SER A 101 -9.56 -10.14 1.88
N LEU A 102 -9.59 -8.93 1.30
CA LEU A 102 -9.46 -7.67 2.03
C LEU A 102 -10.64 -7.36 2.96
#